data_AF-A0A410NU51-F1
#
_entry.id   AF-A0A410NU51-F1
#
_cell.length_a   1.000
_cell.length_b   1.000
_cell.length_c   1.000
_cell.angle_alpha   90.00
_cell.angle_beta   90.00
_cell.angle_gamma   90.00
#
_symmetry.space_group_name_H-M   'P 1'
#
loop_
_entity.id
_entity.type
_entity.pdbx_description
1 polymer ?
#
loop_
_entity_poly.entity_id
_entity_poly.type
_entity_poly.pdbx_seq_one_letter_code
_entity_poly.pdbx_strand_id
1 'polypeptide(L)'
;MKAYTFETGLPGLSDLIHSEYDPTYTTDKRVGLGGVGTARAFAAFVLVGTVLIGAATVTAGAVVGTGNGAIGEVTADTGAAAGQYEVVIVSPAADGGAFQVIRPDGSLDGAGNVGSPYNGAINFTLSDGSADFVAGDRIPVSVAYEDGVIEKDAPWDPAATDGSQIITGVNLLSAEAPVGVDVELTVLARGPVIIRREAIVWPLGVTDGQKEAAYRRLASLGIQPRVSG
;
A
#
# COMPACT_ATOMS: atom_id res chain seq x y z
N MET A 1 -4.55 -21.95 22.84
CA MET A 1 -3.20 -21.44 22.52
C MET A 1 -2.28 -22.65 22.50
N LYS A 2 -1.92 -23.15 21.31
CA LYS A 2 -0.90 -24.21 21.20
C LYS A 2 0.47 -23.52 21.21
N ALA A 3 1.34 -23.89 22.14
CA ALA A 3 2.75 -23.53 22.03
C ALA A 3 3.34 -24.35 20.88
N TYR A 4 4.05 -23.69 19.96
CA TYR A 4 4.66 -24.36 18.81
C TYR A 4 5.85 -25.21 19.29
N THR A 5 5.57 -26.45 19.66
CA THR A 5 6.56 -27.52 19.86
C THR A 5 6.36 -28.51 18.71
N PHE A 6 7.09 -28.30 17.61
CA PHE A 6 7.37 -29.20 16.48
C PHE A 6 6.24 -29.87 15.66
N GLU A 7 4.94 -29.58 15.88
CA GLU A 7 3.86 -30.34 15.19
C GLU A 7 3.46 -29.87 13.76
N THR A 8 3.97 -28.76 13.23
CA THR A 8 3.46 -28.22 11.94
C THR A 8 4.19 -28.70 10.69
N GLY A 9 5.26 -29.51 10.82
CA GLY A 9 5.96 -30.11 9.67
C GLY A 9 6.67 -29.11 8.73
N LEU A 10 6.66 -27.81 9.03
CA LEU A 10 7.33 -26.77 8.26
C LEU A 10 8.60 -26.31 9.01
N PRO A 11 9.81 -26.56 8.49
CA PRO A 11 11.06 -26.23 9.18
C PRO A 11 11.20 -24.71 9.37
N GLY A 12 11.57 -24.27 10.59
CA GLY A 12 11.93 -22.87 10.89
C GLY A 12 10.83 -21.98 11.49
N LEU A 13 9.55 -22.40 11.51
CA LEU A 13 8.47 -21.53 12.01
C LEU A 13 8.57 -21.17 13.50
N SER A 14 9.22 -22.02 14.32
CA SER A 14 9.50 -21.73 15.74
C SER A 14 10.41 -20.52 15.96
N ASP A 15 11.15 -20.11 14.92
CA ASP A 15 12.03 -18.95 14.95
C ASP A 15 11.21 -17.66 14.84
N LEU A 16 10.07 -17.69 14.16
CA LEU A 16 9.15 -16.53 14.07
C LEU A 16 7.99 -16.64 15.07
N ILE A 17 7.19 -17.70 15.01
CA ILE A 17 5.92 -17.80 15.73
C ILE A 17 6.18 -18.35 17.14
N HIS A 18 5.91 -17.52 18.15
CA HIS A 18 6.02 -17.91 19.55
C HIS A 18 4.75 -18.59 20.06
N SER A 19 3.59 -18.02 19.70
CA SER A 19 2.30 -18.60 20.05
C SER A 19 1.24 -18.20 19.04
N GLU A 20 0.37 -19.14 18.69
CA GLU A 20 -0.72 -18.91 17.75
C GLU A 20 -1.98 -19.63 18.24
N TYR A 21 -3.14 -19.12 17.83
CA TYR A 21 -4.41 -19.78 18.11
C TYR A 21 -4.57 -21.06 17.29
N ASP A 22 -4.66 -20.94 15.97
CA ASP A 22 -4.74 -22.04 15.01
C ASP A 22 -4.34 -21.52 13.61
N PRO A 23 -3.40 -22.18 12.90
CA PRO A 23 -2.88 -21.71 11.61
C PRO A 23 -3.98 -21.60 10.55
N THR A 24 -5.04 -22.40 10.64
CA THR A 24 -6.19 -22.37 9.73
C THR A 24 -6.94 -21.03 9.76
N TYR A 25 -6.82 -20.29 10.87
CA TYR A 25 -7.52 -19.02 11.07
C TYR A 25 -6.58 -17.81 10.99
N THR A 26 -5.27 -18.01 11.16
CA THR A 26 -4.27 -16.93 11.19
C THR A 26 -3.51 -16.80 9.88
N THR A 27 -3.44 -17.88 9.08
CA THR A 27 -2.71 -17.92 7.82
C THR A 27 -3.62 -17.97 6.60
N ASP A 28 -3.23 -17.26 5.55
CA ASP A 28 -3.90 -17.27 4.24
C ASP A 28 -2.94 -17.80 3.17
N LYS A 29 -3.50 -18.51 2.18
CA LYS A 29 -2.85 -18.68 0.88
C LYS A 29 -3.11 -17.44 0.06
N ARG A 30 -2.05 -16.77 -0.37
CA ARG A 30 -2.13 -15.52 -1.14
C ARG A 30 -1.30 -15.61 -2.41
N VAL A 31 -1.61 -14.76 -3.37
CA VAL A 31 -0.88 -14.69 -4.63
C VAL A 31 0.25 -13.67 -4.48
N GLY A 32 1.49 -14.12 -4.60
CA GLY A 32 2.67 -13.26 -4.68
C GLY A 32 2.86 -12.70 -6.08
N LEU A 33 3.04 -11.39 -6.18
CA LEU A 33 3.23 -10.68 -7.44
C LEU A 33 4.51 -11.16 -8.16
N GLY A 34 4.37 -11.46 -9.46
CA GLY A 34 5.51 -11.80 -10.33
C GLY A 34 6.64 -10.76 -10.34
N GLY A 35 7.82 -11.22 -10.73
CA GLY A 35 8.99 -10.37 -10.94
C GLY A 35 8.81 -9.36 -12.08
N VAL A 36 9.49 -8.21 -11.97
CA VAL A 36 9.56 -7.18 -13.02
C VAL A 36 11.04 -6.94 -13.34
N GLY A 37 11.45 -7.22 -14.57
CA GLY A 37 12.86 -7.16 -15.01
C GLY A 37 13.77 -8.24 -14.42
N THR A 38 13.53 -8.63 -13.16
CA THR A 38 14.16 -9.75 -12.45
C THR A 38 13.12 -10.52 -11.66
N ALA A 39 13.44 -11.76 -11.26
CA ALA A 39 12.63 -12.51 -10.31
C ALA A 39 12.47 -11.75 -8.99
N ARG A 40 11.29 -11.84 -8.37
CA ARG A 40 10.98 -11.21 -7.09
C ARG A 40 11.14 -12.23 -5.98
N ALA A 41 12.03 -11.93 -5.04
CA ALA A 41 12.25 -12.76 -3.86
C ALA A 41 11.25 -12.43 -2.75
N PHE A 42 10.64 -13.45 -2.18
CA PHE A 42 9.86 -13.41 -0.95
C PHE A 42 10.63 -14.22 0.09
N ALA A 43 11.49 -13.57 0.87
CA ALA A 43 12.19 -14.25 1.95
C ALA A 43 11.19 -14.76 3.00
N ALA A 44 11.50 -15.88 3.65
CA ALA A 44 10.80 -16.26 4.87
C ALA A 44 10.88 -15.11 5.90
N PHE A 45 9.76 -14.82 6.53
CA PHE A 45 9.57 -13.78 7.56
C PHE A 45 9.71 -12.34 7.08
N VAL A 46 9.69 -12.10 5.76
CA VAL A 46 9.53 -10.76 5.21
C VAL A 46 8.10 -10.27 5.43
N LEU A 47 7.96 -8.98 5.70
CA LEU A 47 6.66 -8.31 5.70
C LEU A 47 6.16 -8.19 4.26
N VAL A 48 4.85 -8.33 4.07
CA VAL A 48 4.19 -8.15 2.76
C VAL A 48 3.13 -7.06 2.83
N GLY A 49 2.95 -6.37 1.71
CA GLY A 49 1.83 -5.47 1.46
C GLY A 49 1.12 -5.87 0.18
N THR A 50 -0.14 -5.49 0.06
CA THR A 50 -1.01 -5.92 -1.05
C THR A 50 -1.08 -4.83 -2.10
N VAL A 51 -0.75 -5.20 -3.33
CA VAL A 51 -0.81 -4.37 -4.53
C VAL A 51 -2.06 -4.73 -5.32
N LEU A 52 -2.79 -3.72 -5.77
CA LEU A 52 -3.94 -3.90 -6.64
C LEU A 52 -3.47 -3.97 -8.09
N ILE A 53 -3.72 -5.11 -8.74
CA ILE A 53 -3.39 -5.33 -10.15
C ILE A 53 -4.66 -5.29 -10.99
N GLY A 54 -4.67 -4.41 -11.99
CA GLY A 54 -5.76 -4.23 -12.94
C GLY A 54 -5.61 -2.90 -13.67
N ALA A 55 -6.34 -2.73 -14.78
CA ALA A 55 -6.43 -1.42 -15.42
C ALA A 55 -7.35 -0.52 -14.57
N ALA A 56 -6.77 0.51 -13.96
CA ALA A 56 -7.55 1.52 -13.27
C ALA A 56 -8.24 2.41 -14.31
N THR A 57 -9.55 2.60 -14.15
CA THR A 57 -10.28 3.69 -14.79
C THR A 57 -10.25 4.88 -13.86
N VAL A 58 -9.71 6.00 -14.35
CA VAL A 58 -9.63 7.24 -13.57
C VAL A 58 -10.46 8.31 -14.23
N THR A 59 -11.24 9.05 -13.44
CA THR A 59 -12.12 10.09 -13.97
C THR A 59 -12.12 11.29 -13.03
N ALA A 60 -11.73 12.45 -13.55
CA ALA A 60 -11.86 13.71 -12.85
C ALA A 60 -13.31 14.22 -12.93
N GLY A 61 -13.83 14.69 -11.80
CA GLY A 61 -15.11 15.35 -11.71
C GLY A 61 -15.03 16.84 -12.06
N ALA A 62 -16.17 17.51 -11.93
CA ALA A 62 -16.23 18.97 -12.03
C ALA A 62 -15.67 19.62 -10.76
N VAL A 63 -15.18 20.86 -10.89
CA VAL A 63 -14.82 21.70 -9.75
C VAL A 63 -16.03 21.87 -8.84
N VAL A 64 -15.81 21.66 -7.54
CA VAL A 64 -16.73 22.04 -6.48
C VAL A 64 -16.15 23.27 -5.79
N GLY A 65 -16.66 24.44 -6.17
CA GLY A 65 -16.03 25.69 -5.79
C GLY A 65 -16.37 26.84 -6.74
N THR A 66 -15.56 27.89 -6.69
CA THR A 66 -15.74 29.08 -7.55
C THR A 66 -14.86 29.07 -8.79
N GLY A 67 -13.66 28.46 -8.71
CA GLY A 67 -12.78 28.34 -9.86
C GLY A 67 -13.41 27.48 -10.97
N ASN A 68 -12.95 27.67 -12.20
CA ASN A 68 -13.45 26.93 -13.36
C ASN A 68 -12.36 26.20 -14.15
N GLY A 69 -11.21 25.98 -13.51
CA GLY A 69 -10.15 25.15 -14.05
C GLY A 69 -10.55 23.70 -14.24
N ALA A 70 -9.71 22.96 -14.95
CA ALA A 70 -9.98 21.57 -15.28
C ALA A 70 -8.73 20.71 -15.16
N ILE A 71 -8.92 19.48 -14.65
CA ILE A 71 -7.92 18.42 -14.77
C ILE A 71 -7.95 17.89 -16.21
N GLY A 72 -6.78 17.79 -16.82
CA GLY A 72 -6.60 17.21 -18.15
C GLY A 72 -6.72 15.68 -18.15
N GLU A 73 -5.90 15.02 -18.96
CA GLU A 73 -5.76 13.56 -18.87
C GLU A 73 -5.30 13.17 -17.46
N VAL A 74 -5.98 12.18 -16.88
CA VAL A 74 -5.67 11.64 -15.57
C VAL A 74 -5.40 10.15 -15.68
N THR A 75 -4.31 9.71 -15.07
CA THR A 75 -3.95 8.29 -14.96
C THR A 75 -3.74 7.93 -13.50
N ALA A 76 -3.77 6.64 -13.19
CA ALA A 76 -3.40 6.11 -11.89
C ALA A 76 -2.17 5.22 -12.06
N ASP A 77 -1.26 5.33 -11.10
CA ASP A 77 -0.15 4.40 -11.00
C ASP A 77 -0.67 3.02 -10.52
N THR A 78 0.15 2.00 -10.75
CA THR A 78 -0.16 0.65 -10.24
C THR A 78 -0.34 0.74 -8.72
N GLY A 79 -1.42 0.15 -8.20
CA GLY A 79 -1.70 0.14 -6.77
C GLY A 79 -2.25 1.43 -6.18
N ALA A 80 -2.66 2.41 -7.01
CA ALA A 80 -3.49 3.52 -6.53
C ALA A 80 -4.73 2.97 -5.80
N ALA A 81 -5.04 3.54 -4.63
CA ALA A 81 -6.17 3.08 -3.83
C ALA A 81 -7.48 3.33 -4.58
N ALA A 82 -8.34 2.32 -4.69
CA ALA A 82 -9.68 2.52 -5.23
C ALA A 82 -10.47 3.50 -4.35
N GLY A 83 -11.25 4.37 -4.98
CA GLY A 83 -12.09 5.36 -4.29
C GLY A 83 -11.91 6.78 -4.82
N GLN A 84 -12.37 7.74 -4.02
CA GLN A 84 -12.36 9.16 -4.37
C GLN A 84 -11.13 9.85 -3.78
N TYR A 85 -10.26 10.34 -4.65
CA TYR A 85 -9.22 11.30 -4.30
C TYR A 85 -9.80 12.71 -4.36
N GLU A 86 -9.26 13.62 -3.54
CA GLU A 86 -9.66 15.03 -3.53
C GLU A 86 -8.45 15.90 -3.85
N VAL A 87 -8.52 16.64 -4.95
CA VAL A 87 -7.55 17.69 -5.28
C VAL A 87 -8.06 18.99 -4.68
N VAL A 88 -7.43 19.49 -3.62
CA VAL A 88 -7.89 20.63 -2.83
C VAL A 88 -6.94 21.81 -3.00
N ILE A 89 -7.46 22.98 -3.38
CA ILE A 89 -6.69 24.22 -3.48
C ILE A 89 -6.38 24.73 -2.08
N VAL A 90 -5.10 24.90 -1.76
CA VAL A 90 -4.63 25.33 -0.43
C VAL A 90 -4.07 26.75 -0.41
N SER A 91 -3.48 27.18 -1.52
CA SER A 91 -2.94 28.53 -1.66
C SER A 91 -3.26 29.06 -3.05
N PRO A 92 -4.39 29.77 -3.22
CA PRO A 92 -4.80 30.30 -4.51
C PRO A 92 -3.85 31.42 -4.98
N ALA A 93 -3.71 31.56 -6.30
CA ALA A 93 -3.02 32.67 -6.94
C ALA A 93 -3.72 32.99 -8.27
N ALA A 94 -3.55 34.20 -8.78
CA ALA A 94 -4.03 34.53 -10.12
C ALA A 94 -3.34 33.64 -11.16
N ASP A 95 -4.11 33.07 -12.09
CA ASP A 95 -3.64 32.16 -13.13
C ASP A 95 -2.83 30.97 -12.57
N GLY A 96 -3.13 30.51 -11.35
CA GLY A 96 -2.38 29.42 -10.73
C GLY A 96 -2.70 29.12 -9.26
N GLY A 97 -1.67 28.76 -8.50
CA GLY A 97 -1.77 28.41 -7.08
C GLY A 97 -1.23 27.02 -6.74
N ALA A 98 -1.33 26.67 -5.47
CA ALA A 98 -0.91 25.37 -4.95
C ALA A 98 -2.11 24.55 -4.46
N PHE A 99 -2.03 23.25 -4.70
CA PHE A 99 -3.02 22.27 -4.28
C PHE A 99 -2.39 21.11 -3.52
N GLN A 100 -3.23 20.36 -2.82
CA GLN A 100 -2.91 19.08 -2.22
C GLN A 100 -3.83 18.00 -2.78
N VAL A 101 -3.31 16.79 -2.90
CA VAL A 101 -4.09 15.61 -3.28
C VAL A 101 -4.26 14.74 -2.05
N ILE A 102 -5.51 14.48 -1.68
CA ILE A 102 -5.89 13.65 -0.55
C ILE A 102 -6.38 12.30 -1.06
N ARG A 103 -5.88 11.22 -0.48
CA ARG A 103 -6.26 9.84 -0.81
C ARG A 103 -7.66 9.50 -0.28
N PRO A 104 -8.28 8.41 -0.76
CA PRO A 104 -9.58 7.95 -0.26
C PRO A 104 -9.63 7.66 1.25
N ASP A 105 -8.49 7.32 1.86
CA ASP A 105 -8.37 7.08 3.30
C ASP A 105 -8.16 8.38 4.13
N GLY A 106 -8.12 9.54 3.46
CA GLY A 106 -7.88 10.85 4.07
C GLY A 106 -6.40 11.20 4.27
N SER A 107 -5.46 10.32 3.91
CA SER A 107 -4.03 10.62 3.97
C SER A 107 -3.60 11.54 2.82
N LEU A 108 -2.53 12.32 3.03
CA LEU A 108 -1.96 13.17 1.99
C LEU A 108 -1.23 12.32 0.95
N ASP A 109 -1.64 12.41 -0.32
CA ASP A 109 -0.91 11.85 -1.45
C ASP A 109 0.31 12.69 -1.82
N GLY A 110 0.11 13.99 -1.93
CA GLY A 110 1.19 14.96 -2.16
C GLY A 110 0.66 16.37 -2.37
N ALA A 111 1.56 17.28 -2.73
CA ALA A 111 1.24 18.65 -3.11
C ALA A 111 1.69 18.93 -4.54
N GLY A 112 1.02 19.87 -5.21
CA GLY A 112 1.32 20.27 -6.57
C GLY A 112 0.95 21.72 -6.85
N ASN A 113 1.24 22.16 -8.06
CA ASN A 113 1.02 23.52 -8.52
C ASN A 113 0.11 23.51 -9.75
N VAL A 114 -0.89 24.39 -9.78
CA VAL A 114 -1.73 24.60 -10.96
C VAL A 114 -0.83 24.98 -12.15
N GLY A 115 -1.10 24.40 -13.31
CA GLY A 115 -0.31 24.55 -14.53
C GLY A 115 0.93 23.66 -14.63
N SER A 116 1.26 22.89 -13.58
CA SER A 116 2.38 21.95 -13.58
C SER A 116 1.93 20.49 -13.48
N PRO A 117 2.71 19.53 -14.04
CA PRO A 117 2.42 18.12 -13.85
C PRO A 117 2.51 17.72 -12.37
N TYR A 118 1.52 16.99 -11.91
CA TYR A 118 1.53 16.28 -10.63
C TYR A 118 1.71 14.79 -10.88
N ASN A 119 2.65 14.18 -10.14
CA ASN A 119 2.92 12.75 -10.19
C ASN A 119 2.85 12.20 -8.76
N GLY A 120 1.79 11.44 -8.46
CA GLY A 120 1.50 10.82 -7.18
C GLY A 120 0.94 9.42 -7.38
N ALA A 121 -0.02 8.99 -6.56
CA ALA A 121 -0.79 7.78 -6.87
C ALA A 121 -1.70 7.98 -8.09
N ILE A 122 -2.12 9.22 -8.32
CA ILE A 122 -2.75 9.69 -9.56
C ILE A 122 -1.86 10.73 -10.23
N ASN A 123 -1.87 10.77 -11.56
CA ASN A 123 -1.06 11.70 -12.34
C ASN A 123 -1.95 12.55 -13.23
N PHE A 124 -1.72 13.86 -13.23
CA PHE A 124 -2.49 14.81 -14.04
C PHE A 124 -1.82 16.18 -14.13
N THR A 125 -2.40 17.08 -14.92
CA THR A 125 -2.15 18.52 -14.85
C THR A 125 -3.47 19.26 -14.61
N LEU A 126 -3.50 20.16 -13.63
CA LEU A 126 -4.64 21.02 -13.34
C LEU A 126 -4.44 22.36 -14.05
N SER A 127 -5.34 22.72 -14.95
CA SER A 127 -5.41 24.06 -15.54
C SER A 127 -6.25 25.00 -14.67
N ASP A 128 -5.92 26.29 -14.68
CA ASP A 128 -6.59 27.30 -13.82
C ASP A 128 -7.97 27.71 -14.33
N GLY A 129 -8.15 27.73 -15.66
CA GLY A 129 -9.37 28.22 -16.29
C GLY A 129 -9.34 29.73 -16.48
N SER A 130 -10.52 30.37 -16.46
CA SER A 130 -10.66 31.83 -16.58
C SER A 130 -11.10 32.50 -15.28
N ALA A 131 -11.69 31.74 -14.36
CA ALA A 131 -12.05 32.17 -13.02
C ALA A 131 -11.08 31.50 -12.07
N ASP A 132 -10.27 32.32 -11.39
CA ASP A 132 -9.25 31.84 -10.47
C ASP A 132 -9.85 30.96 -9.38
N PHE A 133 -9.10 29.93 -8.99
CA PHE A 133 -9.44 29.13 -7.82
C PHE A 133 -9.37 29.93 -6.52
N VAL A 134 -10.18 29.54 -5.53
CA VAL A 134 -10.05 30.01 -4.14
C VAL A 134 -9.67 28.87 -3.21
N ALA A 135 -9.14 29.21 -2.03
CA ALA A 135 -8.80 28.22 -1.02
C ALA A 135 -10.03 27.38 -0.62
N GLY A 136 -9.90 26.05 -0.66
CA GLY A 136 -10.98 25.10 -0.39
C GLY A 136 -11.80 24.67 -1.60
N ASP A 137 -11.57 25.28 -2.78
CA ASP A 137 -12.04 24.69 -4.04
C ASP A 137 -11.46 23.29 -4.19
N ARG A 138 -12.28 22.35 -4.67
CA ARG A 138 -11.85 20.95 -4.80
C ARG A 138 -12.33 20.30 -6.07
N ILE A 139 -11.56 19.34 -6.55
CA ILE A 139 -11.91 18.51 -7.71
C ILE A 139 -11.81 17.04 -7.27
N PRO A 140 -12.93 16.31 -7.23
CA PRO A 140 -12.90 14.90 -6.92
C PRO A 140 -12.35 14.12 -8.12
N VAL A 141 -11.49 13.14 -7.87
CA VAL A 141 -10.96 12.22 -8.88
C VAL A 141 -11.33 10.80 -8.45
N SER A 142 -12.17 10.13 -9.23
CA SER A 142 -12.58 8.75 -8.97
C SER A 142 -11.59 7.79 -9.58
N VAL A 143 -11.01 6.91 -8.76
CA VAL A 143 -10.22 5.76 -9.19
C VAL A 143 -11.08 4.52 -8.97
N ALA A 144 -11.43 3.86 -10.06
CA ALA A 144 -12.13 2.59 -10.04
C ALA A 144 -11.30 1.55 -10.77
N TYR A 145 -11.47 0.29 -10.39
CA TYR A 145 -10.95 -0.84 -11.15
C TYR A 145 -12.17 -1.59 -11.70
N GLU A 146 -12.06 -2.15 -12.90
CA GLU A 146 -13.09 -3.05 -13.42
C GLU A 146 -13.28 -4.27 -12.49
N ASP A 147 -14.39 -5.00 -12.64
CA ASP A 147 -14.59 -6.26 -11.92
C ASP A 147 -13.43 -7.23 -12.23
N GLY A 148 -12.67 -7.60 -11.20
CA GLY A 148 -11.48 -8.44 -11.34
C GLY A 148 -10.17 -7.87 -10.80
N VAL A 149 -10.21 -6.89 -9.88
CA VAL A 149 -9.05 -6.51 -9.06
C VAL A 149 -8.38 -7.77 -8.52
N ILE A 150 -7.13 -8.01 -8.94
CA ILE A 150 -6.33 -9.08 -8.38
C ILE A 150 -5.46 -8.47 -7.31
N GLU A 151 -5.77 -8.80 -6.06
CA GLU A 151 -4.91 -8.53 -4.92
C GLU A 151 -3.70 -9.46 -5.01
N LYS A 152 -2.51 -8.88 -5.15
CA LYS A 152 -1.26 -9.63 -5.11
C LYS A 152 -0.34 -9.04 -4.07
N ASP A 153 0.30 -9.90 -3.29
CA ASP A 153 1.25 -9.47 -2.27
C ASP A 153 2.63 -9.22 -2.88
N ALA A 154 3.26 -8.13 -2.49
CA ALA A 154 4.65 -7.80 -2.75
C ALA A 154 5.40 -7.65 -1.41
N PRO A 155 6.74 -7.83 -1.37
CA PRO A 155 7.52 -7.47 -0.19
C PRO A 155 7.25 -6.02 0.20
N TRP A 156 7.11 -5.78 1.51
CA TRP A 156 6.83 -4.45 2.03
C TRP A 156 7.92 -3.45 1.61
N ASP A 157 7.51 -2.36 0.99
CA ASP A 157 8.39 -1.23 0.66
C ASP A 157 7.81 0.05 1.28
N PRO A 158 8.41 0.60 2.35
CA PRO A 158 7.89 1.78 3.01
C PRO A 158 7.94 3.06 2.16
N ALA A 159 8.68 3.06 1.04
CA ALA A 159 8.75 4.19 0.12
C ALA A 159 7.76 4.06 -1.06
N ALA A 160 7.11 2.90 -1.22
CA ALA A 160 6.18 2.68 -2.30
C ALA A 160 4.85 3.44 -2.12
N THR A 161 4.13 3.57 -3.23
CA THR A 161 2.81 4.20 -3.32
C THR A 161 1.75 3.25 -3.90
N ASP A 162 2.12 1.98 -4.13
CA ASP A 162 1.33 0.97 -4.86
C ASP A 162 0.54 0.01 -3.94
N GLY A 163 0.43 0.35 -2.65
CA GLY A 163 -0.17 -0.50 -1.62
C GLY A 163 0.84 -1.39 -0.89
N SER A 164 2.01 -1.67 -1.47
CA SER A 164 3.06 -2.46 -0.80
C SER A 164 3.66 -1.76 0.42
N GLN A 165 3.49 -0.45 0.56
CA GLN A 165 3.86 0.31 1.76
C GLN A 165 2.98 0.01 2.98
N ILE A 166 1.79 -0.59 2.76
CA ILE A 166 0.84 -0.94 3.80
C ILE A 166 1.00 -2.43 4.13
N ILE A 167 1.54 -2.74 5.31
CA ILE A 167 1.73 -4.13 5.74
C ILE A 167 0.37 -4.81 5.93
N THR A 168 0.21 -5.98 5.30
CA THR A 168 -0.99 -6.83 5.38
C THR A 168 -0.69 -8.23 5.94
N GLY A 169 0.57 -8.57 6.20
CA GLY A 169 0.97 -9.83 6.84
C GLY A 169 2.47 -10.07 6.85
N VAL A 170 2.84 -11.30 7.24
CA VAL A 170 4.22 -11.81 7.23
C VAL A 170 4.28 -13.09 6.39
N ASN A 171 5.12 -13.13 5.37
CA ASN A 171 5.30 -14.35 4.58
C ASN A 171 6.05 -15.41 5.41
N LEU A 172 5.57 -16.64 5.43
CA LEU A 172 6.10 -17.69 6.30
C LEU A 172 7.18 -18.56 5.65
N LEU A 173 7.17 -18.68 4.32
CA LEU A 173 8.05 -19.58 3.57
C LEU A 173 8.74 -18.85 2.44
N SER A 174 10.03 -19.12 2.23
CA SER A 174 10.76 -18.53 1.12
C SER A 174 10.14 -18.95 -0.22
N ALA A 175 9.92 -17.98 -1.10
CA ALA A 175 9.47 -18.19 -2.47
C ALA A 175 10.20 -17.23 -3.42
N GLU A 176 10.29 -17.60 -4.69
CA GLU A 176 10.81 -16.75 -5.74
C GLU A 176 9.81 -16.73 -6.89
N ALA A 177 9.30 -15.53 -7.21
CA ALA A 177 8.36 -15.33 -8.29
C ALA A 177 9.12 -14.95 -9.57
N PRO A 178 9.08 -15.79 -10.64
CA PRO A 178 9.72 -15.46 -11.90
C PRO A 178 9.14 -14.19 -12.53
N VAL A 179 9.85 -13.64 -13.52
CA VAL A 179 9.36 -12.46 -14.26
C VAL A 179 8.01 -12.77 -14.92
N GLY A 180 6.99 -11.97 -14.60
CA GLY A 180 5.64 -12.12 -15.15
C GLY A 180 4.86 -13.35 -14.68
N VAL A 181 5.37 -14.11 -13.70
CA VAL A 181 4.72 -15.31 -13.17
C VAL A 181 4.49 -15.16 -11.68
N ASP A 182 3.22 -15.21 -11.28
CA ASP A 182 2.85 -15.17 -9.87
C ASP A 182 3.12 -16.50 -9.18
N VAL A 183 3.25 -16.46 -7.85
CA VAL A 183 3.48 -17.66 -7.02
C VAL A 183 2.50 -17.71 -5.87
N GLU A 184 2.28 -18.90 -5.30
CA GLU A 184 1.53 -19.02 -4.06
C GLU A 184 2.44 -18.69 -2.86
N LEU A 185 1.95 -17.83 -1.96
CA LEU A 185 2.54 -17.52 -0.68
C LEU A 185 1.73 -18.12 0.46
N THR A 186 2.39 -18.35 1.58
CA THR A 186 1.73 -18.70 2.85
C THR A 186 1.97 -17.56 3.82
N VAL A 187 0.95 -16.74 4.05
CA VAL A 187 1.08 -15.47 4.78
C VAL A 187 0.40 -15.59 6.13
N LEU A 188 1.12 -15.28 7.21
CA LEU A 188 0.51 -14.96 8.49
C LEU A 188 -0.19 -13.61 8.38
N ALA A 189 -1.49 -13.66 8.18
CA ALA A 189 -2.32 -12.52 7.81
C ALA A 189 -2.95 -11.83 9.02
N ARG A 190 -3.25 -12.60 10.08
CA ARG A 190 -4.07 -12.11 11.20
C ARG A 190 -3.79 -12.84 12.51
N GLY A 191 -4.10 -12.16 13.61
CA GLY A 191 -3.99 -12.68 14.96
C GLY A 191 -5.26 -13.31 15.54
N PRO A 192 -5.21 -13.73 16.82
CA PRO A 192 -4.15 -13.43 17.77
C PRO A 192 -2.93 -14.35 17.63
N VAL A 193 -1.76 -13.76 17.36
CA VAL A 193 -0.45 -14.46 17.26
C VAL A 193 0.63 -13.61 17.91
N ILE A 194 1.61 -14.24 18.58
CA ILE A 194 2.83 -13.59 19.07
C ILE A 194 3.98 -14.05 18.18
N ILE A 195 4.75 -13.10 17.66
CA ILE A 195 5.95 -13.37 16.87
C ILE A 195 7.21 -12.80 17.53
N ARG A 196 8.37 -13.40 17.27
CA ARG A 196 9.67 -12.85 17.64
C ARG A 196 10.00 -11.71 16.69
N ARG A 197 10.13 -10.49 17.22
CA ARG A 197 10.42 -9.33 16.38
C ARG A 197 11.81 -9.41 15.73
N GLU A 198 12.75 -10.13 16.35
CA GLU A 198 14.12 -10.29 15.85
C GLU A 198 14.19 -11.17 14.59
N ALA A 199 13.19 -12.02 14.37
CA ALA A 199 13.13 -12.91 13.22
C ALA A 199 12.55 -12.24 11.96
N ILE A 200 12.00 -11.03 12.08
CA ILE A 200 11.47 -10.29 10.93
C ILE A 200 12.63 -9.92 10.01
N VAL A 201 12.48 -10.27 8.73
CA VAL A 201 13.42 -9.89 7.69
C VAL A 201 13.05 -8.51 7.16
N TRP A 202 13.98 -7.57 7.26
CA TRP A 202 13.79 -6.18 6.84
C TRP A 202 14.40 -5.91 5.46
N PRO A 203 13.75 -5.09 4.62
CA PRO A 203 14.41 -4.56 3.43
C PRO A 203 15.61 -3.67 3.79
N LEU A 204 16.54 -3.53 2.85
CA LEU A 204 17.69 -2.67 3.03
C LEU A 204 17.26 -1.21 3.20
N GLY A 205 17.93 -0.48 4.10
CA GLY A 205 17.70 0.95 4.31
C GLY A 205 16.53 1.31 5.22
N VAL A 206 15.81 0.32 5.79
CA VAL A 206 14.71 0.60 6.74
C VAL A 206 15.25 1.23 8.03
N THR A 207 14.70 2.39 8.36
CA THR A 207 15.00 3.14 9.58
C THR A 207 14.33 2.53 10.81
N ASP A 208 14.85 2.81 12.00
CA ASP A 208 14.22 2.31 13.24
C ASP A 208 12.82 2.90 13.45
N GLY A 209 12.58 4.14 13.02
CA GLY A 209 11.24 4.73 13.03
C GLY A 209 10.24 3.97 12.16
N GLN A 210 10.67 3.49 10.98
CA GLN A 210 9.85 2.65 10.11
C GLN A 210 9.59 1.26 10.72
N LYS A 211 10.58 0.64 11.39
CA LYS A 211 10.37 -0.63 12.12
C LYS A 211 9.33 -0.49 13.22
N GLU A 212 9.41 0.59 14.01
CA GLU A 212 8.43 0.87 15.07
C GLU A 212 7.02 1.09 14.51
N ALA A 213 6.89 1.78 13.37
CA ALA A 213 5.61 1.90 12.67
C ALA A 213 5.09 0.53 12.18
N ALA A 214 5.97 -0.31 11.65
CA ALA A 214 5.64 -1.66 11.21
C ALA A 214 5.14 -2.55 12.37
N TYR A 215 5.75 -2.48 13.55
CA TYR A 215 5.28 -3.22 14.72
C TYR A 215 3.88 -2.81 15.16
N ARG A 216 3.59 -1.49 15.17
CA ARG A 216 2.24 -1.01 15.47
C ARG A 216 1.22 -1.48 14.44
N ARG A 217 1.62 -1.50 13.16
CA ARG A 217 0.77 -2.00 12.07
C ARG A 217 0.48 -3.49 12.25
N LEU A 218 1.47 -4.33 12.50
CA LEU A 218 1.27 -5.76 12.80
C LEU A 218 0.34 -5.96 14.00
N ALA A 219 0.53 -5.17 15.07
CA ALA A 219 -0.33 -5.24 16.24
C ALA A 219 -1.80 -4.91 15.92
N SER A 220 -2.06 -4.01 14.97
CA SER A 220 -3.43 -3.71 14.49
C SER A 220 -4.08 -4.88 13.74
N LEU A 221 -3.27 -5.79 13.17
CA LEU A 221 -3.72 -7.05 12.56
C LEU A 221 -3.87 -8.18 13.60
N GLY A 222 -3.61 -7.91 14.88
CA GLY A 222 -3.60 -8.90 15.95
C GLY A 222 -2.31 -9.72 16.04
N ILE A 223 -1.30 -9.42 15.20
CA ILE A 223 0.01 -10.06 15.23
C ILE A 223 0.90 -9.24 16.17
N GLN A 224 1.33 -9.81 17.28
CA GLN A 224 2.02 -9.10 18.37
C GLN A 224 3.53 -9.39 18.33
N PRO A 225 4.37 -8.48 17.81
CA PRO A 225 5.81 -8.67 17.83
C PRO A 225 6.34 -8.45 19.25
N ARG A 226 7.16 -9.37 19.75
CA ARG A 226 7.79 -9.27 21.07
C ARG A 226 9.28 -9.51 21.00
N VAL A 227 9.99 -8.88 21.93
CA VAL A 227 11.42 -9.15 22.15
C VAL A 227 11.55 -10.56 22.70
N SER A 228 12.51 -11.33 22.19
CA SER A 228 12.93 -12.56 22.85
C SER A 228 13.48 -12.20 24.25
N GLY A 229 12.87 -12.76 25.30
CA GLY A 229 13.35 -12.63 26.68
C GLY A 229 14.57 -13.50 26.97
#